data_AF-A0A7J4CR46-F1
#
_entry.id   AF-A0A7J4CR46-F1
#
_cell.length_a   1.000
_cell.length_b   1.000
_cell.length_c   1.000
_cell.angle_alpha   90.00
_cell.angle_beta   90.00
_cell.angle_gamma   90.00
#
_symmetry.space_group_name_H-M   'P 1'
#
loop_
_entity.id
_entity.type
_entity.pdbx_description
1 polymer ?
#
loop_
_entity_poly.entity_id
_entity_poly.type
_entity_poly.pdbx_seq_one_letter_code
_entity_poly.pdbx_strand_id
1 'polypeptide(L)'
;NPCGEQSLYPYESCNLGSINLANLVKRTADGQYEFDWQRYEETIRKTTRFLDNVIDVNLYPIPEIDKASKDSRRIGLGVMGVADLLYKLRIPYNSKEGYDFQSKLAEALTYYSMEESVELAKNRSEFPLCSKTEYVEGKIPVSGYYEKPKEEHYYDWDALIAKIKNYGIRNVLNTTVAPTGTLSMLADCSNGMEPTFALVFEKRVTVGRFFYTNKIFEQVLKENNLYSEELLTKIADNYGSVRGMSEIPEWIQNIFVTAMDIHWSDHLLAQAVWQDWIGNAIAKTINMPNDVTVEDVKASYLLAHELGLKGITVYRDGSRHKQVLHMTSENAKKTFEVAPSEYVSKYIAERVKNSYIKSQVDNAITITNDTSQLTQTIVEEEKEETLCPTCKNKLIFVEGCKICIDCGYSGCTSG
;
A
#
# COMPACT_ATOMS: atom_id res chain seq x y z
N ASN A 1 11.14 -0.20 12.39
CA ASN A 1 12.26 0.08 11.47
C ASN A 1 11.93 1.39 10.71
N PRO A 2 12.78 1.92 9.78
CA PRO A 2 12.54 3.22 9.15
C PRO A 2 11.22 3.36 8.37
N CYS A 3 10.69 2.26 7.83
CA CYS A 3 9.49 2.27 7.00
C CYS A 3 8.22 1.80 7.74
N GLY A 4 8.34 1.39 9.01
CA GLY A 4 7.20 1.06 9.88
C GLY A 4 6.60 -0.33 9.68
N GLU A 5 7.15 -1.17 8.80
CA GLU A 5 6.65 -2.53 8.51
C GLU A 5 7.20 -3.61 9.45
N GLN A 6 8.33 -3.37 10.12
CA GLN A 6 8.88 -4.31 11.11
C GLN A 6 9.21 -3.63 12.45
N SER A 7 8.65 -4.14 13.53
CA SER A 7 9.08 -3.85 14.90
C SER A 7 10.30 -4.71 15.22
N LEU A 8 11.47 -4.07 15.25
CA LEU A 8 12.76 -4.73 15.45
C LEU A 8 13.30 -4.43 16.84
N TYR A 9 13.86 -5.45 17.51
CA TYR A 9 14.70 -5.25 18.68
C TYR A 9 16.07 -4.68 18.29
N PRO A 10 16.84 -4.13 19.26
CA PRO A 10 18.20 -3.68 18.99
C PRO A 10 19.01 -4.75 18.26
N TYR A 11 19.73 -4.32 17.22
CA TYR A 11 20.58 -5.16 16.36
C TYR A 11 19.87 -6.22 15.51
N GLU A 12 18.54 -6.33 15.52
CA GLU A 12 17.86 -7.15 14.51
C GLU A 12 17.96 -6.52 13.11
N SER A 13 17.88 -7.35 12.08
CA SER A 13 17.88 -6.93 10.68
C SER A 13 16.57 -7.27 9.98
N CYS A 14 16.23 -6.47 8.97
CA CYS A 14 15.16 -6.79 8.03
C CYS A 14 15.72 -7.68 6.91
N ASN A 15 15.18 -8.89 6.76
CA ASN A 15 15.43 -9.73 5.58
C ASN A 15 14.13 -9.85 4.78
N LEU A 16 14.03 -9.06 3.70
CA LEU A 16 12.76 -8.78 3.02
C LEU A 16 12.71 -9.38 1.62
N GLY A 17 11.53 -9.83 1.22
CA GLY A 17 11.22 -10.23 -0.15
C GLY A 17 9.76 -9.94 -0.48
N SER A 18 9.43 -9.75 -1.76
CA SER A 18 8.06 -9.44 -2.19
C SER A 18 7.65 -10.23 -3.42
N ILE A 19 6.50 -10.88 -3.35
CA ILE A 19 5.92 -11.64 -4.46
C ILE A 19 5.09 -10.69 -5.34
N ASN A 20 5.36 -10.66 -6.65
CA ASN A 20 4.51 -9.93 -7.59
C ASN A 20 3.23 -10.71 -7.87
N LEU A 21 2.14 -10.29 -7.25
CA LEU A 21 0.84 -10.96 -7.36
C LEU A 21 0.19 -10.83 -8.74
N ALA A 22 0.48 -9.75 -9.48
CA ALA A 22 -0.06 -9.53 -10.82
C ALA A 22 0.43 -10.56 -11.86
N ASN A 23 1.49 -11.32 -11.53
CA ASN A 23 2.02 -12.41 -12.36
C ASN A 23 1.43 -13.78 -12.02
N LEU A 24 0.61 -13.88 -10.97
CA LEU A 24 0.02 -15.10 -10.46
C LEU A 24 -1.44 -15.24 -10.92
N VAL A 25 -1.66 -15.03 -12.21
CA VAL A 25 -2.96 -15.20 -12.85
C VAL A 25 -2.83 -16.09 -14.07
N LYS A 26 -3.90 -16.80 -14.41
CA LYS A 26 -4.03 -17.59 -15.63
C LYS A 26 -5.23 -17.09 -16.43
N ARG A 27 -5.14 -17.17 -17.76
CA ARG A 27 -6.26 -16.85 -18.64
C ARG A 27 -7.22 -18.05 -18.71
N THR A 28 -8.49 -17.78 -18.51
CA THR A 28 -9.57 -18.75 -18.69
C THR A 28 -9.98 -18.84 -20.16
N ALA A 29 -10.77 -19.87 -20.51
CA ALA A 29 -11.17 -20.13 -21.90
C ALA A 29 -12.02 -19.00 -22.52
N ASP A 30 -12.73 -18.24 -21.67
CA ASP A 30 -13.51 -17.05 -22.03
C ASP A 30 -12.66 -15.76 -22.10
N GLY A 31 -11.34 -15.87 -21.93
CA GLY A 31 -10.40 -14.75 -22.02
C GLY A 31 -10.27 -13.89 -20.77
N GLN A 32 -10.99 -14.21 -19.69
CA GLN A 32 -10.84 -13.55 -18.39
C GLN A 32 -9.59 -14.04 -17.65
N TYR A 33 -9.27 -13.41 -16.52
CA TYR A 33 -8.21 -13.86 -15.63
C TYR A 33 -8.80 -14.48 -14.36
N GLU A 34 -8.18 -15.55 -13.91
CA GLU A 34 -8.39 -16.12 -12.58
C GLU A 34 -7.05 -16.19 -11.83
N PHE A 35 -7.09 -16.13 -10.50
CA PHE A 35 -5.89 -16.20 -9.68
C PHE A 35 -5.35 -17.64 -9.58
N ASP A 36 -4.03 -17.78 -9.73
CA ASP A 36 -3.34 -19.06 -9.69
C ASP A 36 -2.87 -19.37 -8.26
N TRP A 37 -3.78 -19.92 -7.45
CA TRP A 37 -3.53 -20.27 -6.05
C TRP A 37 -2.40 -21.30 -5.88
N GLN A 38 -2.29 -22.27 -6.79
CA GLN A 38 -1.24 -23.29 -6.72
C GLN A 38 0.14 -22.65 -6.93
N ARG A 39 0.28 -21.81 -7.97
CA ARG A 39 1.54 -21.11 -8.21
C ARG A 39 1.86 -20.13 -7.09
N TYR A 40 0.85 -19.53 -6.45
CA TYR A 40 1.06 -18.67 -5.29
C TYR A 40 1.65 -19.45 -4.12
N GLU A 41 1.06 -20.59 -3.74
CA GLU A 41 1.60 -21.48 -2.70
C GLU A 41 3.06 -21.86 -2.99
N GLU A 42 3.34 -22.37 -4.20
CA GLU A 42 4.70 -22.76 -4.58
C GLU A 42 5.70 -21.60 -4.48
N THR A 43 5.26 -20.40 -4.86
CA THR A 43 6.09 -19.19 -4.80
C THR A 43 6.34 -18.77 -3.36
N ILE A 44 5.33 -18.80 -2.49
CA ILE A 44 5.47 -18.51 -1.06
C ILE A 44 6.52 -19.43 -0.45
N ARG A 45 6.38 -20.74 -0.65
CA ARG A 45 7.32 -21.72 -0.09
C ARG A 45 8.76 -21.50 -0.55
N LYS A 46 8.95 -21.31 -1.85
CA LYS A 46 10.29 -21.04 -2.44
C LYS A 46 10.89 -19.75 -1.87
N THR A 47 10.10 -18.68 -1.77
CA THR A 47 10.59 -17.41 -1.23
C THR A 47 10.88 -17.49 0.26
N THR A 48 10.07 -18.19 1.06
CA THR A 48 10.39 -18.43 2.49
C THR A 48 11.72 -19.15 2.66
N ARG A 49 11.98 -20.21 1.89
CA ARG A 49 13.29 -20.89 1.89
C ARG A 49 14.43 -19.97 1.45
N PHE A 50 14.19 -19.16 0.42
CA PHE A 50 15.18 -18.21 -0.07
C PHE A 50 15.55 -17.18 1.00
N LEU A 51 14.56 -16.58 1.66
CA LEU A 51 14.79 -15.63 2.75
C LEU A 51 15.49 -16.30 3.93
N ASP A 52 15.11 -17.52 4.34
CA ASP A 52 15.82 -18.24 5.41
C ASP A 52 17.30 -18.46 5.06
N ASN A 53 17.61 -18.81 3.81
CA ASN A 53 19.00 -18.96 3.36
C ASN A 53 19.78 -17.62 3.38
N VAL A 54 19.12 -16.50 3.07
CA VAL A 54 19.76 -15.17 3.08
C VAL A 54 20.35 -14.85 4.45
N ILE A 55 19.71 -15.28 5.54
CA ILE A 55 20.23 -15.06 6.92
C ILE A 55 21.62 -15.67 7.10
N ASP A 56 21.86 -16.84 6.50
CA ASP A 56 23.11 -17.58 6.69
C ASP A 56 24.25 -17.06 5.80
N VAL A 57 23.91 -16.54 4.61
CA VAL A 57 24.90 -16.04 3.64
C VAL A 57 25.19 -14.54 3.77
N ASN A 58 24.35 -13.79 4.49
CA ASN A 58 24.50 -12.35 4.60
C ASN A 58 25.77 -11.97 5.38
N LEU A 59 26.44 -10.91 4.92
CA LEU A 59 27.58 -10.32 5.63
C LEU A 59 27.10 -9.15 6.46
N TYR A 60 26.97 -9.37 7.78
CA TYR A 60 26.50 -8.35 8.69
C TYR A 60 27.61 -7.35 9.06
N PRO A 61 27.29 -6.05 9.16
CA PRO A 61 28.31 -5.01 9.34
C PRO A 61 28.93 -5.01 10.74
N ILE A 62 28.21 -5.50 11.76
CA ILE A 62 28.71 -5.65 13.12
C ILE A 62 28.29 -7.01 13.73
N PRO A 63 29.11 -7.61 14.61
CA PRO A 63 28.85 -8.94 15.18
C PRO A 63 27.53 -9.07 15.93
N GLU A 64 27.05 -8.00 16.57
CA GLU A 64 25.79 -7.99 17.30
C GLU A 64 24.60 -8.23 16.37
N ILE A 65 24.65 -7.68 15.15
CA ILE A 65 23.59 -7.88 14.15
C ILE A 65 23.64 -9.31 13.60
N ASP A 66 24.84 -9.86 13.36
CA ASP A 66 24.99 -11.27 12.94
C ASP A 66 24.33 -12.21 13.95
N LYS A 67 24.68 -12.02 15.22
CA LYS A 67 24.13 -12.82 16.32
C LYS A 67 22.63 -12.67 16.42
N ALA A 68 22.11 -11.44 16.52
CA ALA A 68 20.68 -11.19 16.69
C ALA A 68 19.86 -11.75 15.51
N SER A 69 20.36 -11.59 14.28
CA SER A 69 19.67 -12.08 13.07
C SER A 69 19.64 -13.60 13.00
N LYS A 70 20.72 -14.29 13.42
CA LYS A 70 20.77 -15.76 13.47
C LYS A 70 19.99 -16.33 14.64
N ASP A 71 19.91 -15.61 15.76
CA ASP A 71 19.17 -16.02 16.95
C ASP A 71 17.64 -15.97 16.75
N SER A 72 17.13 -14.91 16.09
CA SER A 72 15.70 -14.76 15.83
C SER A 72 15.26 -15.33 14.48
N ARG A 73 16.18 -15.40 13.51
CA ARG A 73 15.92 -15.83 12.13
C ARG A 73 14.71 -15.15 11.49
N ARG A 74 14.49 -13.88 11.81
CA ARG A 74 13.37 -13.09 11.29
C ARG A 74 13.45 -12.96 9.78
N ILE A 75 12.32 -13.17 9.12
CA ILE A 75 12.14 -12.86 7.70
C ILE A 75 10.92 -11.95 7.51
N GLY A 76 10.85 -11.32 6.35
CA GLY A 76 9.75 -10.46 5.95
C GLY A 76 9.33 -10.77 4.53
N LEU A 77 8.52 -11.82 4.38
CA LEU A 77 7.86 -12.11 3.11
C LEU A 77 6.60 -11.25 2.95
N GLY A 78 6.61 -10.42 1.91
CA GLY A 78 5.51 -9.55 1.52
C GLY A 78 5.06 -9.76 0.09
N VAL A 79 4.31 -8.78 -0.40
CA VAL A 79 3.75 -8.78 -1.76
C VAL A 79 3.97 -7.42 -2.42
N MET A 80 3.89 -7.41 -3.75
CA MET A 80 3.69 -6.22 -4.58
C MET A 80 2.68 -6.52 -5.68
N GLY A 81 2.20 -5.49 -6.38
CA GLY A 81 1.29 -5.68 -7.50
C GLY A 81 -0.16 -5.96 -7.10
N VAL A 82 -0.60 -5.59 -5.89
CA VAL A 82 -1.99 -5.84 -5.45
C VAL A 82 -3.01 -5.12 -6.32
N ALA A 83 -2.85 -3.82 -6.59
CA ALA A 83 -3.79 -3.08 -7.43
C ALA A 83 -3.89 -3.66 -8.84
N ASP A 84 -2.73 -3.98 -9.43
CA ASP A 84 -2.67 -4.58 -10.76
C ASP A 84 -3.31 -5.97 -10.81
N LEU A 85 -3.15 -6.78 -9.76
CA LEU A 85 -3.86 -8.05 -9.65
C LEU A 85 -5.37 -7.82 -9.66
N LEU A 86 -5.86 -6.90 -8.82
CA LEU A 86 -7.29 -6.61 -8.73
C LEU A 86 -7.85 -6.07 -10.05
N TYR A 87 -7.10 -5.24 -10.77
CA TYR A 87 -7.48 -4.80 -12.13
C TYR A 87 -7.60 -5.97 -13.10
N LYS A 88 -6.64 -6.91 -13.10
CA LYS A 88 -6.69 -8.09 -13.97
C LYS A 88 -7.89 -8.97 -13.66
N LEU A 89 -8.21 -9.14 -12.39
CA LEU A 89 -9.37 -9.92 -11.93
C LEU A 89 -10.69 -9.16 -12.05
N ARG A 90 -10.66 -7.87 -12.41
CA ARG A 90 -11.83 -6.98 -12.43
C ARG A 90 -12.56 -6.93 -11.09
N ILE A 91 -11.78 -6.84 -10.01
CA ILE A 91 -12.28 -6.68 -8.63
C ILE A 91 -11.97 -5.24 -8.17
N PRO A 92 -12.96 -4.44 -7.73
CA PRO A 92 -12.68 -3.12 -7.18
C PRO A 92 -11.88 -3.19 -5.88
N TYR A 93 -10.85 -2.35 -5.73
CA TYR A 93 -9.99 -2.34 -4.54
C TYR A 93 -10.77 -2.05 -3.24
N ASN A 94 -11.68 -1.08 -3.28
CA ASN A 94 -12.50 -0.60 -2.16
C ASN A 94 -13.93 -1.19 -2.19
N SER A 95 -14.02 -2.51 -2.33
CA SER A 95 -15.30 -3.25 -2.30
C SER A 95 -15.23 -4.43 -1.35
N LYS A 96 -16.39 -4.94 -0.91
CA LYS A 96 -16.45 -6.16 -0.09
C LYS A 96 -15.68 -7.31 -0.73
N GLU A 97 -15.89 -7.55 -2.03
CA GLU A 97 -15.17 -8.58 -2.77
C GLU A 97 -13.66 -8.35 -2.77
N GLY A 98 -13.22 -7.10 -2.96
CA GLY A 98 -11.80 -6.72 -2.87
C GLY A 98 -11.20 -6.95 -1.49
N TYR A 99 -11.92 -6.65 -0.42
CA TYR A 99 -11.48 -6.89 0.95
C TYR A 99 -11.40 -8.38 1.29
N ASP A 100 -12.42 -9.16 0.91
CA ASP A 100 -12.46 -10.61 1.14
C ASP A 100 -11.32 -11.32 0.39
N PHE A 101 -11.08 -10.91 -0.86
CA PHE A 101 -10.01 -11.47 -1.69
C PHE A 101 -8.62 -11.13 -1.12
N GLN A 102 -8.42 -9.87 -0.71
CA GLN A 102 -7.18 -9.43 -0.04
C GLN A 102 -6.94 -10.15 1.29
N SER A 103 -7.98 -10.35 2.10
CA SER A 103 -7.89 -11.16 3.33
C SER A 103 -7.41 -12.58 3.03
N LYS A 104 -8.00 -13.22 2.01
CA LYS A 104 -7.60 -14.58 1.59
C LYS A 104 -6.15 -14.65 1.10
N LEU A 105 -5.70 -13.65 0.35
CA LEU A 105 -4.29 -13.54 -0.10
C LEU A 105 -3.33 -13.42 1.08
N ALA A 106 -3.67 -12.61 2.08
CA ALA A 106 -2.86 -12.37 3.27
C ALA A 106 -2.81 -13.61 4.18
N GLU A 107 -3.95 -14.29 4.38
CA GLU A 107 -4.01 -15.54 5.14
C GLU A 107 -3.15 -16.62 4.49
N ALA A 108 -3.29 -16.82 3.17
CA ALA A 108 -2.48 -17.78 2.41
C ALA A 108 -0.98 -17.49 2.52
N LEU A 109 -0.59 -16.21 2.41
CA LEU A 109 0.81 -15.78 2.53
C LEU A 109 1.42 -16.23 3.86
N THR A 110 0.75 -15.93 4.96
CA THR A 110 1.25 -16.25 6.30
C THR A 110 1.15 -17.74 6.59
N TYR A 111 0.02 -18.38 6.27
CA TYR A 111 -0.18 -19.81 6.52
C TYR A 111 0.89 -20.66 5.84
N TYR A 112 1.06 -20.51 4.53
CA TYR A 112 2.04 -21.30 3.78
C TYR A 112 3.48 -20.92 4.13
N SER A 113 3.77 -19.66 4.46
CA SER A 113 5.10 -19.27 4.91
C SER A 113 5.46 -19.88 6.28
N MET A 114 4.51 -19.90 7.21
CA MET A 114 4.71 -20.53 8.52
C MET A 114 4.80 -22.06 8.40
N GLU A 115 3.95 -22.69 7.59
CA GLU A 115 4.05 -24.12 7.32
C GLU A 115 5.40 -24.49 6.70
N GLU A 116 5.88 -23.70 5.75
CA GLU A 116 7.19 -23.88 5.16
C GLU A 116 8.33 -23.71 6.18
N SER A 117 8.17 -22.77 7.11
CA SER A 117 9.10 -22.57 8.21
C SER A 117 9.14 -23.76 9.18
N VAL A 118 8.02 -24.46 9.38
CA VAL A 118 7.98 -25.73 10.11
C VAL A 118 8.73 -26.83 9.34
N GLU A 119 8.54 -26.93 8.02
CA GLU A 119 9.31 -27.89 7.20
C GLU A 119 10.81 -27.60 7.23
N LEU A 120 11.21 -26.33 7.27
CA LEU A 120 12.60 -25.94 7.48
C LEU A 120 13.10 -26.34 8.87
N ALA A 121 12.28 -26.18 9.93
CA ALA A 121 12.66 -26.55 11.29
C ALA A 121 12.95 -28.04 11.43
N LYS A 122 12.15 -28.91 10.79
CA LYS A 122 12.41 -30.37 10.74
C LYS A 122 13.78 -30.72 10.17
N ASN A 123 14.22 -29.97 9.17
CA ASN A 123 15.47 -30.25 8.43
C ASN A 123 16.68 -29.49 8.97
N ARG A 124 16.48 -28.36 9.66
CA ARG A 124 17.54 -27.41 10.02
C ARG A 124 17.55 -26.99 11.49
N SER A 125 16.65 -27.55 12.31
CA SER A 125 16.24 -27.08 13.65
C SER A 125 15.36 -25.82 13.64
N GLU A 126 14.59 -25.63 14.70
CA GLU A 126 13.93 -24.36 15.01
C GLU A 126 14.93 -23.20 15.16
N PHE A 127 14.43 -21.96 15.17
CA PHE A 127 15.29 -20.80 15.47
C PHE A 127 15.82 -20.87 16.91
N PRO A 128 17.06 -20.42 17.20
CA PRO A 128 17.69 -20.56 18.50
C PRO A 128 16.88 -20.03 19.70
N LEU A 129 16.10 -18.97 19.51
CA LEU A 129 15.27 -18.37 20.57
C LEU A 129 13.87 -18.97 20.69
N CYS A 130 13.49 -19.98 19.92
CA CYS A 130 12.12 -20.53 19.85
C CYS A 130 11.58 -20.92 21.23
N SER A 131 12.37 -21.63 22.02
CA SER A 131 12.03 -22.03 23.40
C SER A 131 11.74 -20.88 24.37
N LYS A 132 12.10 -19.63 24.03
CA LYS A 132 11.86 -18.42 24.83
C LYS A 132 10.69 -17.60 24.33
N THR A 133 9.92 -18.13 23.38
CA THR A 133 8.76 -17.46 22.79
C THR A 133 7.48 -18.23 23.11
N GLU A 134 6.33 -17.62 22.82
CA GLU A 134 5.03 -18.24 23.09
C GLU A 134 4.67 -19.36 22.08
N TYR A 135 5.51 -19.63 21.07
CA TYR A 135 5.32 -20.77 20.17
C TYR A 135 5.30 -22.11 20.91
N VAL A 136 6.03 -22.24 22.03
CA VAL A 136 6.00 -23.46 22.86
C VAL A 136 4.64 -23.70 23.52
N GLU A 137 3.86 -22.64 23.73
CA GLU A 137 2.50 -22.69 24.25
C GLU A 137 1.48 -22.92 23.14
N GLY A 138 1.88 -22.83 21.87
CA GLY A 138 1.02 -22.87 20.70
C GLY A 138 0.42 -21.51 20.34
N LYS A 139 0.96 -20.40 20.87
CA LYS A 139 0.55 -19.06 20.44
C LYS A 139 1.39 -18.61 19.25
N ILE A 140 0.70 -18.11 18.22
CA ILE A 140 1.29 -17.52 17.02
C ILE A 140 1.00 -16.00 16.95
N PRO A 141 1.85 -15.20 16.29
CA PRO A 141 1.66 -13.74 16.20
C PRO A 141 0.70 -13.32 15.07
N VAL A 142 -0.46 -13.98 14.95
CA VAL A 142 -1.45 -13.77 13.88
C VAL A 142 -2.80 -13.44 14.52
N SER A 143 -3.22 -12.16 14.49
CA SER A 143 -4.43 -11.71 15.21
C SER A 143 -5.71 -12.33 14.65
N GLY A 144 -5.79 -12.46 13.33
CA GLY A 144 -6.93 -13.06 12.62
C GLY A 144 -7.26 -14.47 13.09
N TYR A 145 -6.27 -15.26 13.50
CA TYR A 145 -6.50 -16.59 14.08
C TYR A 145 -7.29 -16.53 15.40
N TYR A 146 -7.07 -15.51 16.24
CA TYR A 146 -7.75 -15.38 17.54
C TYR A 146 -9.03 -14.54 17.47
N GLU A 147 -9.05 -13.53 16.61
CA GLU A 147 -10.08 -12.49 16.61
C GLU A 147 -11.17 -12.74 15.56
N LYS A 148 -10.87 -13.49 14.50
CA LYS A 148 -11.87 -13.88 13.49
C LYS A 148 -12.55 -15.19 13.88
N PRO A 149 -13.86 -15.33 13.61
CA PRO A 149 -14.55 -16.61 13.67
C PRO A 149 -13.87 -17.67 12.81
N LYS A 150 -13.89 -18.94 13.23
CA LYS A 150 -13.26 -20.05 12.50
C LYS A 150 -13.85 -20.25 11.11
N GLU A 151 -15.11 -19.86 10.91
CA GLU A 151 -15.80 -19.93 9.63
C GLU A 151 -15.24 -18.94 8.60
N GLU A 152 -14.51 -17.91 9.06
CA GLU A 152 -13.83 -16.93 8.21
C GLU A 152 -12.38 -17.34 7.88
N HIS A 153 -11.88 -18.45 8.45
CA HIS A 153 -10.54 -18.96 8.16
C HIS A 153 -10.56 -19.84 6.91
N TYR A 154 -9.69 -19.57 5.94
CA TYR A 154 -9.55 -20.41 4.74
C TYR A 154 -8.64 -21.62 4.97
N TYR A 155 -7.84 -21.63 6.04
CA TYR A 155 -6.84 -22.67 6.30
C TYR A 155 -6.93 -23.25 7.72
N ASP A 156 -6.44 -24.48 7.91
CA ASP A 156 -6.47 -25.19 9.20
C ASP A 156 -5.29 -24.78 10.10
N TRP A 157 -5.45 -23.66 10.79
CA TRP A 157 -4.46 -23.14 11.73
C TRP A 157 -4.21 -24.04 12.94
N ASP A 158 -5.22 -24.77 13.41
CA ASP A 158 -5.09 -25.69 14.55
C ASP A 158 -4.09 -26.82 14.21
N ALA A 159 -4.20 -27.38 13.00
CA ALA A 159 -3.25 -28.37 12.50
C ALA A 159 -1.83 -27.81 12.35
N LEU A 160 -1.69 -26.58 11.86
CA LEU A 160 -0.38 -25.92 11.75
C LEU A 160 0.24 -25.66 13.13
N ILE A 161 -0.54 -25.18 14.10
CA ILE A 161 -0.08 -24.95 15.48
C ILE A 161 0.36 -26.27 16.13
N ALA A 162 -0.36 -27.37 15.91
CA ALA A 162 0.06 -28.68 16.38
C ALA A 162 1.42 -29.10 15.79
N LYS A 163 1.65 -28.84 14.49
CA LYS A 163 2.96 -29.08 13.85
C LYS A 163 4.06 -28.18 14.45
N ILE A 164 3.78 -26.90 14.70
CA ILE A 164 4.73 -25.97 15.35
C ILE A 164 5.14 -26.49 16.72
N LYS A 165 4.18 -26.94 17.55
CA LYS A 165 4.48 -27.48 18.88
C LYS A 165 5.32 -28.77 18.83
N ASN A 166 5.14 -29.59 17.78
CA ASN A 166 5.83 -30.87 17.66
C ASN A 166 7.24 -30.74 17.04
N TYR A 167 7.40 -29.87 16.05
CA TYR A 167 8.61 -29.78 15.25
C TYR A 167 9.38 -28.47 15.41
N GLY A 168 8.80 -27.49 16.13
CA GLY A 168 9.28 -26.12 16.17
C GLY A 168 8.99 -25.35 14.89
N ILE A 169 9.48 -24.11 14.82
CA ILE A 169 9.39 -23.24 13.64
C ILE A 169 10.76 -22.61 13.38
N ARG A 170 11.12 -22.36 12.11
CA ARG A 170 12.47 -21.90 11.73
C ARG A 170 12.66 -20.40 11.85
N ASN A 171 11.59 -19.62 11.83
CA ASN A 171 11.65 -18.15 11.78
C ASN A 171 10.74 -17.57 12.86
N VAL A 172 11.21 -16.58 13.63
CA VAL A 172 10.39 -15.95 14.69
C VAL A 172 9.13 -15.29 14.11
N LEU A 173 9.27 -14.65 12.95
CA LEU A 173 8.22 -13.94 12.22
C LEU A 173 8.47 -14.12 10.72
N ASN A 174 7.37 -14.29 9.97
CA ASN A 174 7.40 -14.76 8.58
C ASN A 174 7.03 -13.67 7.57
N THR A 175 6.01 -12.87 7.87
CA THR A 175 5.38 -12.00 6.89
C THR A 175 5.37 -10.54 7.31
N THR A 176 5.52 -9.66 6.33
CA THR A 176 5.43 -8.20 6.44
C THR A 176 5.17 -7.64 5.05
N VAL A 177 4.46 -6.52 4.92
CA VAL A 177 4.34 -5.84 3.62
C VAL A 177 5.18 -4.58 3.67
N ALA A 178 6.36 -4.64 3.05
CA ALA A 178 7.31 -3.53 2.97
C ALA A 178 7.02 -2.60 1.77
N PRO A 179 7.54 -1.36 1.77
CA PRO A 179 7.51 -0.55 0.56
C PRO A 179 8.36 -1.19 -0.53
N THR A 180 7.82 -1.27 -1.74
CA THR A 180 8.50 -1.91 -2.87
C THR A 180 8.96 -0.94 -3.95
N GLY A 181 9.22 0.34 -3.61
CA GLY A 181 9.51 1.42 -4.56
C GLY A 181 10.37 1.01 -5.76
N THR A 182 11.65 0.69 -5.53
CA THR A 182 12.55 0.28 -6.62
C THR A 182 12.20 -1.09 -7.21
N LEU A 183 11.74 -2.03 -6.38
CA LEU A 183 11.44 -3.41 -6.82
C LEU A 183 10.24 -3.45 -7.78
N SER A 184 9.20 -2.68 -7.50
CA SER A 184 8.00 -2.64 -8.32
C SER A 184 8.21 -1.81 -9.59
N MET A 185 9.12 -0.82 -9.58
CA MET A 185 9.60 -0.18 -10.80
C MET A 185 10.35 -1.17 -11.71
N LEU A 186 11.21 -2.02 -11.14
CA LEU A 186 11.92 -3.06 -11.90
C LEU A 186 10.96 -4.14 -12.42
N ALA A 187 9.98 -4.55 -11.61
CA ALA A 187 8.98 -5.54 -11.96
C ALA A 187 7.79 -4.98 -12.74
N ASP A 188 7.78 -3.67 -12.97
CA ASP A 188 6.74 -2.91 -13.67
C ASP A 188 5.31 -3.22 -13.16
N CYS A 189 5.12 -3.01 -11.85
CA CYS A 189 3.84 -3.21 -11.17
C CYS A 189 3.61 -2.17 -10.05
N SER A 190 2.41 -2.20 -9.48
CA SER A 190 1.99 -1.40 -8.34
C SER A 190 2.79 -1.73 -7.08
N ASN A 191 2.98 -0.72 -6.23
CA ASN A 191 3.80 -0.81 -5.02
C ASN A 191 3.09 -1.60 -3.92
N GLY A 192 3.76 -2.58 -3.32
CA GLY A 192 3.27 -3.27 -2.13
C GLY A 192 1.80 -3.69 -2.24
N MET A 193 1.02 -3.26 -1.25
CA MET A 193 -0.43 -3.36 -1.28
C MET A 193 -1.15 -2.05 -1.64
N GLU A 194 -0.44 -1.07 -2.18
CA GLU A 194 -0.98 0.24 -2.51
C GLU A 194 -1.91 0.18 -3.73
N PRO A 195 -3.03 0.93 -3.74
CA PRO A 195 -3.67 1.36 -4.97
C PRO A 195 -2.67 2.09 -5.86
N THR A 196 -2.84 2.00 -7.17
CA THR A 196 -2.02 2.78 -8.10
C THR A 196 -2.25 4.26 -7.86
N PHE A 197 -1.18 5.05 -7.81
CA PHE A 197 -1.30 6.49 -7.53
C PHE A 197 -1.97 7.26 -8.68
N ALA A 198 -1.67 6.89 -9.93
CA ALA A 198 -2.28 7.42 -11.15
C ALA A 198 -2.28 6.33 -12.24
N LEU A 199 -3.38 6.19 -12.99
CA LEU A 199 -3.45 5.29 -14.16
C LEU A 199 -2.70 5.85 -15.35
N VAL A 200 -2.73 7.18 -15.51
CA VAL A 200 -2.03 7.92 -16.56
C VAL A 200 -1.33 9.11 -15.94
N PHE A 201 -0.04 9.28 -16.21
CA PHE A 201 0.66 10.53 -15.89
C PHE A 201 1.53 10.98 -17.06
N GLU A 202 1.66 12.31 -17.19
CA GLU A 202 2.44 12.92 -18.26
C GLU A 202 3.86 13.21 -17.80
N LYS A 203 4.83 12.85 -18.63
CA LYS A 203 6.22 13.28 -18.48
C LYS A 203 6.59 14.20 -19.65
N ARG A 204 7.00 15.42 -19.31
CA ARG A 204 7.59 16.37 -20.26
C ARG A 204 9.09 16.16 -20.31
N VAL A 205 9.61 15.88 -21.50
CA VAL A 205 11.05 15.81 -21.79
C VAL A 205 11.37 16.77 -22.94
N THR A 206 12.65 17.07 -23.15
CA THR A 206 13.10 18.04 -24.16
C THR A 206 12.58 17.71 -25.57
N VAL A 207 12.35 16.43 -25.86
CA VAL A 207 11.90 15.93 -27.18
C VAL A 207 10.37 15.85 -27.32
N GLY A 208 9.59 16.13 -26.27
CA GLY A 208 8.13 16.12 -26.34
C GLY A 208 7.42 15.71 -25.05
N ARG A 209 6.11 15.49 -25.15
CA ARG A 209 5.23 15.02 -24.08
C ARG A 209 5.01 13.51 -24.24
N PHE A 210 5.15 12.74 -23.17
CA PHE A 210 4.91 11.28 -23.17
C PHE A 210 3.96 10.90 -22.03
N PHE A 211 3.05 9.97 -22.31
CA PHE A 211 2.18 9.39 -21.29
C PHE A 211 2.77 8.09 -20.77
N TYR A 212 2.83 7.98 -19.45
CA TYR A 212 3.02 6.72 -18.76
C TYR A 212 1.65 6.21 -18.35
N THR A 213 1.22 5.11 -18.96
CA THR A 213 -0.10 4.50 -18.71
C THR A 213 0.09 3.14 -18.06
N ASN A 214 -0.74 2.83 -17.06
CA ASN A 214 -0.81 1.49 -16.50
C ASN A 214 -1.14 0.49 -17.62
N LYS A 215 -0.30 -0.53 -17.80
CA LYS A 215 -0.40 -1.45 -18.95
C LYS A 215 -1.69 -2.26 -19.00
N ILE A 216 -2.24 -2.63 -17.84
CA ILE A 216 -3.49 -3.38 -17.75
C ILE A 216 -4.65 -2.47 -18.17
N PHE A 217 -4.64 -1.24 -17.68
CA PHE A 217 -5.63 -0.23 -18.06
C PHE A 217 -5.56 0.12 -19.55
N GLU A 218 -4.36 0.33 -20.09
CA GLU A 218 -4.14 0.57 -21.53
C GLU A 218 -4.70 -0.57 -22.39
N GLN A 219 -4.48 -1.82 -21.98
CA GLN A 219 -5.05 -2.98 -22.66
C GLN A 219 -6.59 -2.92 -22.65
N VAL A 220 -7.20 -2.62 -21.51
CA VAL A 220 -8.66 -2.49 -21.40
C VAL A 220 -9.20 -1.36 -22.26
N LEU A 221 -8.52 -0.20 -22.31
CA LEU A 221 -8.92 0.89 -23.21
C LEU A 221 -8.88 0.47 -24.68
N LYS A 222 -7.84 -0.26 -25.10
CA LYS A 222 -7.73 -0.76 -26.48
C LYS A 222 -8.81 -1.78 -26.81
N GLU A 223 -9.07 -2.72 -25.92
CA GLU A 223 -10.12 -3.75 -26.08
C GLU A 223 -11.53 -3.14 -26.19
N ASN A 224 -11.74 -1.96 -25.59
CA ASN A 224 -13.02 -1.24 -25.63
C ASN A 224 -13.06 -0.11 -26.68
N ASN A 225 -12.06 0.01 -27.55
CA ASN A 225 -11.94 1.06 -28.57
C ASN A 225 -11.98 2.50 -27.99
N LEU A 226 -11.49 2.67 -26.75
CA LEU A 226 -11.44 3.97 -26.07
C LEU A 226 -10.05 4.62 -26.16
N TYR A 227 -9.01 3.86 -26.50
CA TYR A 227 -7.63 4.34 -26.47
C TYR A 227 -7.37 5.46 -27.49
N SER A 228 -7.08 6.67 -27.01
CA SER A 228 -6.66 7.82 -27.81
C SER A 228 -5.76 8.77 -26.99
N GLU A 229 -4.86 9.51 -27.65
CA GLU A 229 -4.02 10.50 -26.95
C GLU A 229 -4.85 11.62 -26.30
N GLU A 230 -5.99 11.98 -26.90
CA GLU A 230 -6.93 12.95 -26.33
C GLU A 230 -7.49 12.45 -24.99
N LEU A 231 -7.93 11.19 -24.94
CA LEU A 231 -8.44 10.60 -23.72
C LEU A 231 -7.34 10.47 -22.65
N LEU A 232 -6.14 10.03 -23.02
CA LEU A 232 -5.01 9.94 -22.08
C LEU A 232 -4.66 11.30 -21.49
N THR A 233 -4.75 12.38 -22.28
CA THR A 233 -4.58 13.75 -21.79
C THR A 233 -5.65 14.11 -20.76
N LYS A 234 -6.93 13.84 -21.06
CA LYS A 234 -8.05 14.09 -20.13
C LYS A 234 -7.90 13.31 -18.82
N ILE A 235 -7.47 12.05 -18.88
CA ILE A 235 -7.22 11.24 -17.68
C ILE A 235 -6.06 11.81 -16.88
N ALA A 236 -4.94 12.17 -17.52
CA ALA A 236 -3.79 12.78 -16.84
C ALA A 236 -4.16 14.11 -16.15
N ASP A 237 -4.99 14.94 -16.81
CA ASP A 237 -5.50 16.19 -16.23
C ASP A 237 -6.54 15.95 -15.12
N ASN A 238 -7.14 14.75 -15.05
CA ASN A 238 -8.06 14.31 -14.02
C ASN A 238 -7.36 13.50 -12.91
N TYR A 239 -6.21 13.99 -12.42
CA TYR A 239 -5.39 13.32 -11.38
C TYR A 239 -4.90 11.92 -11.78
N GLY A 240 -4.84 11.65 -13.09
CA GLY A 240 -4.54 10.31 -13.60
C GLY A 240 -5.64 9.29 -13.30
N SER A 241 -6.85 9.73 -12.94
CA SER A 241 -8.00 8.90 -12.61
C SER A 241 -9.07 8.97 -13.71
N VAL A 242 -9.82 7.88 -13.87
CA VAL A 242 -11.00 7.83 -14.73
C VAL A 242 -12.31 8.19 -14.01
N ARG A 243 -12.26 8.43 -12.70
CA ARG A 243 -13.45 8.70 -11.88
C ARG A 243 -14.12 10.00 -12.32
N GLY A 244 -15.44 9.94 -12.52
CA GLY A 244 -16.26 11.09 -12.94
C GLY A 244 -16.22 11.38 -14.44
N MET A 245 -15.51 10.59 -15.25
CA MET A 245 -15.40 10.81 -16.69
C MET A 245 -16.56 10.12 -17.44
N SER A 246 -17.57 10.89 -17.87
CA SER A 246 -18.75 10.36 -18.58
C SER A 246 -18.44 9.59 -19.88
N GLU A 247 -17.31 9.85 -20.51
CA GLU A 247 -16.82 9.15 -21.70
C GLU A 247 -16.21 7.76 -21.39
N ILE A 248 -15.99 7.44 -20.12
CA ILE A 248 -15.53 6.11 -19.65
C ILE A 248 -16.71 5.34 -19.05
N PRO A 249 -16.98 4.09 -19.49
CA PRO A 249 -18.00 3.24 -18.89
C PRO A 249 -17.83 3.07 -17.37
N GLU A 250 -18.94 3.09 -16.63
CA GLU A 250 -18.96 3.03 -15.17
C GLU A 250 -18.21 1.82 -14.60
N TRP A 251 -18.32 0.66 -15.26
CA TRP A 251 -17.60 -0.54 -14.82
C TRP A 251 -16.07 -0.35 -14.85
N ILE A 252 -15.53 0.37 -15.83
CA ILE A 252 -14.09 0.69 -15.88
C ILE A 252 -13.75 1.63 -14.73
N GLN A 253 -14.57 2.66 -14.50
CA GLN A 253 -14.36 3.60 -13.40
C GLN A 253 -14.41 2.94 -12.01
N ASN A 254 -15.20 1.88 -11.85
CA ASN A 254 -15.32 1.14 -10.61
C ASN A 254 -14.13 0.18 -10.38
N ILE A 255 -13.56 -0.41 -11.45
CA ILE A 255 -12.40 -1.30 -11.33
C ILE A 255 -11.10 -0.52 -11.18
N PHE A 256 -10.89 0.48 -12.03
CA PHE A 256 -9.61 1.20 -12.14
C PHE A 256 -9.58 2.41 -11.21
N VAL A 257 -9.71 2.16 -9.91
CA VAL A 257 -9.61 3.19 -8.86
C VAL A 257 -8.15 3.45 -8.46
N THR A 258 -7.77 4.71 -8.42
CA THR A 258 -6.47 5.19 -7.94
C THR A 258 -6.49 5.47 -6.43
N ALA A 259 -5.32 5.71 -5.86
CA ALA A 259 -5.18 6.07 -4.45
C ALA A 259 -5.95 7.35 -4.06
N MET A 260 -6.23 8.26 -5.00
CA MET A 260 -7.01 9.46 -4.70
C MET A 260 -8.52 9.26 -4.88
N ASP A 261 -8.95 8.15 -5.49
CA ASP A 261 -10.38 7.81 -5.65
C ASP A 261 -10.95 7.10 -4.42
N ILE A 262 -10.09 6.64 -3.52
CA ILE A 262 -10.45 5.78 -2.38
C ILE A 262 -10.46 6.63 -1.11
N HIS A 263 -11.55 6.55 -0.36
CA HIS A 263 -11.67 7.27 0.90
C HIS A 263 -10.69 6.73 1.96
N TRP A 264 -10.26 7.59 2.89
CA TRP A 264 -9.24 7.21 3.88
C TRP A 264 -9.69 6.02 4.76
N SER A 265 -10.99 5.90 5.04
CA SER A 265 -11.54 4.75 5.79
C SER A 265 -11.42 3.44 5.00
N ASP A 266 -11.60 3.50 3.68
CA ASP A 266 -11.48 2.36 2.78
C ASP A 266 -10.02 1.93 2.61
N HIS A 267 -9.08 2.88 2.57
CA HIS A 267 -7.65 2.62 2.67
C HIS A 267 -7.30 1.85 3.95
N LEU A 268 -7.85 2.28 5.10
CA LEU A 268 -7.62 1.65 6.39
C LEU A 268 -8.22 0.25 6.48
N LEU A 269 -9.44 0.05 5.96
CA LEU A 269 -10.04 -1.28 5.95
C LEU A 269 -9.22 -2.24 5.07
N ALA A 270 -8.73 -1.79 3.92
CA ALA A 270 -7.82 -2.58 3.09
C ALA A 270 -6.57 -2.99 3.88
N GLN A 271 -5.97 -2.06 4.65
CA GLN A 271 -4.84 -2.40 5.51
C GLN A 271 -5.21 -3.40 6.60
N ALA A 272 -6.37 -3.24 7.24
CA ALA A 272 -6.82 -4.07 8.34
C ALA A 272 -7.00 -5.53 7.94
N VAL A 273 -7.62 -5.80 6.79
CA VAL A 273 -7.82 -7.19 6.33
C VAL A 273 -6.50 -7.91 6.04
N TRP A 274 -5.45 -7.18 5.66
CA TRP A 274 -4.10 -7.75 5.60
C TRP A 274 -3.49 -7.89 6.99
N GLN A 275 -3.62 -6.88 7.85
CA GLN A 275 -2.98 -6.84 9.16
C GLN A 275 -3.47 -7.96 10.08
N ASP A 276 -4.71 -8.41 9.92
CA ASP A 276 -5.28 -9.60 10.57
C ASP A 276 -4.36 -10.82 10.41
N TRP A 277 -3.77 -11.00 9.22
CA TRP A 277 -3.00 -12.20 8.91
C TRP A 277 -1.48 -11.96 8.91
N ILE A 278 -1.02 -10.72 8.86
CA ILE A 278 0.41 -10.40 8.78
C ILE A 278 1.03 -10.33 10.18
N GLY A 279 2.11 -11.12 10.38
CA GLY A 279 2.75 -11.26 11.68
C GLY A 279 3.50 -10.01 12.15
N ASN A 280 4.24 -9.35 11.27
CA ASN A 280 4.82 -8.02 11.54
C ASN A 280 3.78 -6.92 11.25
N ALA A 281 4.23 -5.73 10.85
CA ALA A 281 3.40 -4.62 10.41
C ALA A 281 3.42 -4.49 8.87
N ILE A 282 2.74 -3.45 8.40
CA ILE A 282 2.53 -3.13 6.98
C ILE A 282 2.92 -1.67 6.76
N ALA A 283 3.78 -1.42 5.78
CA ALA A 283 4.02 -0.07 5.28
C ALA A 283 3.02 0.24 4.17
N LYS A 284 1.92 0.88 4.56
CA LYS A 284 0.90 1.38 3.66
C LYS A 284 0.62 2.86 3.93
N THR A 285 0.46 3.61 2.84
CA THR A 285 0.14 5.02 2.83
C THR A 285 -1.37 5.19 2.66
N ILE A 286 -1.95 5.97 3.56
CA ILE A 286 -3.31 6.48 3.49
C ILE A 286 -3.21 7.81 2.73
N ASN A 287 -3.41 7.75 1.41
CA ASN A 287 -3.41 8.92 0.57
C ASN A 287 -4.73 9.66 0.74
N MET A 288 -4.65 10.95 1.01
CA MET A 288 -5.79 11.81 1.27
C MET A 288 -5.77 12.99 0.30
N PRO A 289 -6.90 13.31 -0.35
CA PRO A 289 -7.08 14.56 -1.07
C PRO A 289 -6.74 15.81 -0.25
N ASN A 290 -6.46 16.92 -0.93
CA ASN A 290 -6.05 18.17 -0.31
C ASN A 290 -7.18 18.89 0.45
N ASP A 291 -8.44 18.51 0.24
CA ASP A 291 -9.63 19.06 0.90
C ASP A 291 -9.99 18.31 2.19
N VAL A 292 -9.27 17.22 2.50
CA VAL A 292 -9.41 16.50 3.78
C VAL A 292 -9.03 17.40 4.96
N THR A 293 -9.82 17.34 6.03
CA THR A 293 -9.70 18.19 7.23
C THR A 293 -8.72 17.63 8.27
N VAL A 294 -8.42 18.40 9.32
CA VAL A 294 -7.63 17.91 10.45
C VAL A 294 -8.42 16.85 11.23
N GLU A 295 -9.74 17.01 11.30
CA GLU A 295 -10.68 16.10 11.94
C GLU A 295 -10.69 14.73 11.25
N ASP A 296 -10.66 14.70 9.91
CA ASP A 296 -10.50 13.47 9.13
C ASP A 296 -9.17 12.77 9.41
N VAL A 297 -8.07 13.53 9.42
CA VAL A 297 -6.74 12.97 9.74
C VAL A 297 -6.76 12.38 11.14
N LYS A 298 -7.31 13.09 12.13
CA LYS A 298 -7.46 12.59 13.50
C LYS A 298 -8.32 11.33 13.55
N ALA A 299 -9.47 11.32 12.88
CA ALA A 299 -10.37 10.18 12.81
C ALA A 299 -9.68 8.96 12.18
N SER A 300 -8.84 9.16 11.17
CA SER A 300 -8.07 8.08 10.55
C SER A 300 -7.10 7.39 11.53
N TYR A 301 -6.41 8.14 12.39
CA TYR A 301 -5.53 7.56 13.42
C TYR A 301 -6.34 6.82 14.49
N LEU A 302 -7.47 7.37 14.92
CA LEU A 302 -8.35 6.73 15.91
C LEU A 302 -8.96 5.43 15.36
N LEU A 303 -9.40 5.44 14.10
CA LEU A 303 -9.91 4.25 13.44
C LEU A 303 -8.81 3.21 13.26
N ALA A 304 -7.61 3.60 12.82
CA ALA A 304 -6.47 2.69 12.70
C ALA A 304 -6.13 1.99 14.02
N HIS A 305 -6.19 2.73 15.13
CA HIS A 305 -6.00 2.17 16.47
C HIS A 305 -7.10 1.17 16.83
N GLU A 306 -8.38 1.50 16.61
CA GLU A 306 -9.50 0.59 16.87
C GLU A 306 -9.44 -0.69 16.01
N LEU A 307 -8.95 -0.57 14.77
CA LEU A 307 -8.75 -1.71 13.87
C LEU A 307 -7.50 -2.56 14.19
N GLY A 308 -6.74 -2.23 15.25
CA GLY A 308 -5.56 -2.99 15.65
C GLY A 308 -4.37 -2.84 14.69
N LEU A 309 -4.30 -1.77 13.90
CA LEU A 309 -3.18 -1.54 12.99
C LEU A 309 -1.88 -1.29 13.75
N LYS A 310 -0.82 -2.01 13.38
CA LYS A 310 0.50 -1.89 14.02
C LYS A 310 1.29 -0.67 13.55
N GLY A 311 0.86 -0.05 12.45
CA GLY A 311 1.45 1.16 11.88
C GLY A 311 0.51 1.81 10.88
N ILE A 312 0.66 3.12 10.67
CA ILE A 312 -0.10 3.92 9.71
C ILE A 312 0.79 5.05 9.20
N THR A 313 0.73 5.33 7.90
CA THR A 313 1.33 6.52 7.30
C THR A 313 0.25 7.32 6.61
N VAL A 314 0.02 8.56 7.02
CA VAL A 314 -0.92 9.47 6.35
C VAL A 314 -0.16 10.41 5.41
N TYR A 315 -0.61 10.49 4.16
CA TYR A 315 -0.15 11.48 3.21
C TYR A 315 -1.33 12.28 2.69
N ARG A 316 -1.42 13.55 3.11
CA ARG A 316 -2.40 14.50 2.57
C ARG A 316 -1.77 15.27 1.41
N ASP A 317 -2.46 15.31 0.28
CA ASP A 317 -1.98 16.03 -0.87
C ASP A 317 -1.78 17.53 -0.56
N GLY A 318 -0.73 18.11 -1.14
CA GLY A 318 -0.27 19.47 -0.83
C GLY A 318 0.46 19.65 0.52
N SER A 319 0.60 18.62 1.36
CA SER A 319 1.27 18.74 2.68
C SER A 319 2.81 18.87 2.61
N ARG A 320 3.43 18.63 1.45
CA ARG A 320 4.88 18.76 1.24
C ARG A 320 5.17 19.73 0.09
N HIS A 321 6.13 20.63 0.31
CA HIS A 321 6.56 21.61 -0.70
C HIS A 321 7.21 20.99 -1.95
N LYS A 322 7.82 19.80 -1.82
CA LYS A 322 8.44 19.05 -2.92
C LYS A 322 7.83 17.65 -2.97
N GLN A 323 7.01 17.40 -3.99
CA GLN A 323 6.41 16.09 -4.24
C GLN A 323 7.28 15.34 -5.25
N VAL A 324 7.57 14.06 -5.00
CA VAL A 324 8.36 13.24 -5.93
C VAL A 324 7.52 12.84 -7.16
N LEU A 325 6.21 12.75 -6.97
CA LEU A 325 5.21 12.55 -8.02
C LEU A 325 4.42 13.85 -8.15
N HIS A 326 4.64 14.58 -9.24
CA HIS A 326 3.78 15.72 -9.58
C HIS A 326 2.51 15.17 -10.22
N MET A 327 1.40 15.27 -9.48
CA MET A 327 0.08 14.77 -9.87
C MET A 327 -0.58 15.57 -11.00
N THR A 328 0.00 16.70 -11.35
CA THR A 328 -0.78 17.77 -11.96
C THR A 328 0.01 18.40 -13.10
N SER A 329 -0.59 18.43 -14.29
CA SER A 329 -0.43 19.61 -15.13
C SER A 329 -0.80 20.83 -14.29
N GLU A 330 -0.22 22.01 -14.52
CA GLU A 330 -0.51 23.24 -13.73
C GLU A 330 -2.01 23.59 -13.64
N ASN A 331 -2.87 22.91 -14.41
CA ASN A 331 -4.32 23.10 -14.49
C ASN A 331 -5.18 21.99 -13.85
N ALA A 332 -4.60 20.94 -13.26
CA ALA A 332 -5.41 19.84 -12.70
C ALA A 332 -6.29 20.34 -11.53
N LYS A 333 -7.60 20.07 -11.62
CA LYS A 333 -8.60 20.42 -10.58
C LYS A 333 -9.38 19.17 -10.21
N LYS A 334 -9.55 18.92 -8.92
CA LYS A 334 -10.31 17.76 -8.42
C LYS A 334 -11.73 17.87 -8.96
N THR A 335 -12.21 16.86 -9.69
CA THR A 335 -13.53 16.87 -10.35
C THR A 335 -14.54 15.94 -9.68
N PHE A 336 -14.13 15.18 -8.67
CA PHE A 336 -14.95 14.15 -8.02
C PHE A 336 -14.84 14.24 -6.50
N GLU A 337 -15.93 13.92 -5.80
CA GLU A 337 -15.92 13.74 -4.36
C GLU A 337 -15.47 12.32 -4.00
N VAL A 338 -14.80 12.21 -2.85
CA VAL A 338 -14.30 10.94 -2.33
C VAL A 338 -15.09 10.64 -1.06
N ALA A 339 -15.94 9.63 -1.13
CA ALA A 339 -16.81 9.20 -0.05
C ALA A 339 -16.47 7.76 0.36
N PRO A 340 -16.73 7.37 1.63
CA PRO A 340 -16.59 5.99 2.08
C PRO A 340 -17.43 5.03 1.22
N SER A 341 -16.97 3.79 1.02
CA SER A 341 -17.86 2.77 0.44
C SER A 341 -18.98 2.42 1.42
N GLU A 342 -20.15 2.05 0.88
CA GLU A 342 -21.29 1.59 1.69
C GLU A 342 -20.92 0.46 2.65
N TYR A 343 -20.04 -0.44 2.18
CA TYR A 343 -19.53 -1.55 2.98
C TYR A 343 -18.71 -1.07 4.18
N VAL A 344 -17.78 -0.13 3.97
CA VAL A 344 -16.95 0.43 5.06
C VAL A 344 -17.81 1.19 6.06
N SER A 345 -18.76 2.00 5.60
CA SER A 345 -19.69 2.71 6.49
C SER A 345 -20.46 1.73 7.38
N LYS A 346 -20.99 0.64 6.81
CA LYS A 346 -21.67 -0.41 7.57
C LYS A 346 -20.72 -1.14 8.52
N TYR A 347 -19.53 -1.48 8.06
CA TYR A 347 -18.50 -2.16 8.86
C TYR A 347 -18.15 -1.33 10.11
N ILE A 348 -17.87 -0.04 9.92
CA ILE A 348 -17.55 0.88 11.03
C ILE A 348 -18.74 0.98 11.98
N ALA A 349 -19.95 1.09 11.44
CA ALA A 349 -21.16 1.18 12.25
C ALA A 349 -21.33 -0.03 13.20
N GLU A 350 -21.01 -1.23 12.72
CA GLU A 350 -21.19 -2.50 13.44
C GLU A 350 -20.01 -2.90 14.32
N ARG A 351 -18.77 -2.61 13.92
CA ARG A 351 -17.55 -3.16 14.53
C ARG A 351 -16.80 -2.20 15.45
N VAL A 352 -16.92 -0.88 15.26
CA VAL A 352 -16.29 0.12 16.15
C VAL A 352 -17.15 0.26 17.40
N LYS A 353 -16.63 -0.22 18.54
CA LYS A 353 -17.37 -0.30 19.80
C LYS A 353 -17.04 0.83 20.76
N ASN A 354 -15.82 1.36 20.68
CA ASN A 354 -15.43 2.49 21.51
C ASN A 354 -16.26 3.72 21.17
N SER A 355 -17.07 4.22 22.13
CA SER A 355 -18.03 5.30 21.89
C SER A 355 -17.36 6.62 21.50
N TYR A 356 -16.19 6.93 22.05
CA TYR A 356 -15.43 8.12 21.68
C TYR A 356 -14.91 8.00 20.24
N ILE A 357 -14.24 6.89 19.92
CA ILE A 357 -13.71 6.67 18.57
C ILE A 357 -14.85 6.68 17.55
N LYS A 358 -15.94 5.96 17.85
CA LYS A 358 -17.14 5.93 17.02
C LYS A 358 -17.66 7.32 16.73
N SER A 359 -17.81 8.18 17.74
CA SER A 359 -18.32 9.53 17.51
C SER A 359 -17.37 10.39 16.65
N GLN A 360 -16.05 10.26 16.84
CA GLN A 360 -15.07 11.00 16.03
C GLN A 360 -15.10 10.53 14.57
N VAL A 361 -15.20 9.23 14.36
CA VAL A 361 -15.22 8.61 13.03
C VAL A 361 -16.54 8.89 12.32
N ASP A 362 -17.69 8.70 12.98
CA ASP A 362 -19.01 8.98 12.40
C ASP A 362 -19.12 10.46 11.99
N ASN A 363 -18.60 11.40 12.79
CA ASN A 363 -18.59 12.82 12.45
C ASN A 363 -17.70 13.14 11.23
N ALA A 364 -16.57 12.46 11.06
CA ALA A 364 -15.67 12.67 9.93
C ALA A 364 -16.18 12.03 8.63
N ILE A 365 -16.88 10.91 8.74
CA ILE A 365 -17.37 10.14 7.57
C ILE A 365 -18.75 10.61 7.11
N THR A 366 -19.56 11.20 7.99
CA THR A 366 -20.85 11.77 7.61
C THR A 366 -20.61 13.02 6.78
N ILE A 367 -20.97 12.98 5.50
CA ILE A 367 -20.91 14.13 4.60
C ILE A 367 -21.76 15.25 5.21
N THR A 368 -21.12 16.20 5.88
CA THR A 368 -21.76 17.48 6.18
C THR A 368 -21.93 18.19 4.86
N ASN A 369 -23.17 18.27 4.37
CA ASN A 369 -23.59 19.14 3.27
C ASN A 369 -23.44 20.64 3.61
N ASP A 370 -22.45 21.01 4.41
CA ASP A 370 -22.09 22.41 4.63
C ASP A 370 -21.22 22.86 3.46
N THR A 371 -21.88 23.11 2.33
CA THR A 371 -21.34 23.90 1.22
C THR A 371 -21.01 25.35 1.59
N SER A 372 -21.11 25.73 2.87
CA SER A 372 -20.58 27.01 3.35
C SER A 372 -19.21 26.81 3.96
N GLN A 373 -18.20 27.37 3.27
CA GLN A 373 -16.81 27.54 3.69
C GLN A 373 -15.85 26.41 3.33
N LEU A 374 -15.42 26.35 2.07
CA LEU A 374 -14.04 25.94 1.71
C LEU A 374 -13.65 26.53 0.34
N THR A 375 -13.74 27.84 0.23
CA THR A 375 -12.90 28.63 -0.68
C THR A 375 -12.40 29.84 0.08
N GLN A 376 -11.44 29.62 0.97
CA GLN A 376 -10.36 30.60 1.11
C GLN A 376 -9.23 30.12 0.22
N THR A 377 -9.38 30.40 -1.08
CA THR A 377 -8.20 30.60 -1.90
C THR A 377 -7.51 31.81 -1.27
N ILE A 378 -6.48 31.57 -0.48
CA ILE A 378 -5.51 32.63 -0.18
C ILE A 378 -4.85 32.91 -1.53
N VAL A 379 -5.45 33.83 -2.29
CA VAL A 379 -4.78 34.50 -3.39
C VAL A 379 -3.87 35.50 -2.70
N GLU A 380 -2.71 35.03 -2.23
CA GLU A 380 -1.58 35.94 -2.10
C GLU A 380 -1.27 36.42 -3.51
N GLU A 381 -1.37 37.73 -3.75
CA GLU A 381 -0.81 38.35 -4.94
C GLU A 381 0.69 38.02 -4.97
N GLU A 382 1.07 37.01 -5.76
CA GLU A 382 2.45 36.56 -5.90
C GLU A 382 3.27 37.70 -6.51
N LYS A 383 4.10 38.35 -5.69
CA LYS A 383 5.04 39.38 -6.17
C LYS A 383 6.00 38.76 -7.19
N GLU A 384 6.21 39.45 -8.32
CA GLU A 384 7.12 39.03 -9.42
C GLU A 384 8.53 38.59 -8.97
N GLU A 385 8.96 38.98 -7.76
CA GLU A 385 10.24 38.63 -7.16
C GLU A 385 10.42 37.15 -6.77
N THR A 386 9.36 36.33 -6.80
CA THR A 386 9.41 34.88 -6.47
C THR A 386 9.53 33.96 -7.70
N LEU A 387 9.55 34.52 -8.91
CA LEU A 387 9.66 33.74 -10.16
C LEU A 387 11.06 33.83 -10.76
N CYS A 388 11.51 32.72 -11.35
CA CYS A 388 12.81 32.62 -11.99
C CYS A 388 12.87 33.58 -13.19
N PRO A 389 13.86 34.48 -13.29
CA PRO A 389 13.96 35.39 -14.42
C PRO A 389 14.25 34.67 -15.74
N THR A 390 14.77 33.43 -15.68
CA THR A 390 15.16 32.65 -16.85
C THR A 390 14.03 31.79 -17.41
N CYS A 391 13.33 31.02 -16.56
CA CYS A 391 12.31 30.06 -17.01
C CYS A 391 10.92 30.31 -16.42
N LYS A 392 10.75 31.38 -15.62
CA LYS A 392 9.50 31.75 -14.94
C LYS A 392 8.95 30.73 -13.93
N ASN A 393 9.67 29.64 -13.66
CA ASN A 393 9.33 28.70 -12.58
C ASN A 393 9.64 29.27 -11.20
N LYS A 394 9.04 28.70 -10.15
CA LYS A 394 9.14 29.20 -8.78
C LYS A 394 10.57 29.10 -8.23
N LEU A 395 11.08 30.20 -7.67
CA LEU A 395 12.38 30.23 -6.99
C LEU A 395 12.26 29.72 -5.56
N ILE A 396 13.27 28.98 -5.12
CA ILE A 396 13.37 28.44 -3.77
C ILE A 396 14.43 29.23 -3.02
N PHE A 397 14.14 29.64 -1.79
CA PHE A 397 15.11 30.31 -0.94
C PHE A 397 15.89 29.28 -0.11
N VAL A 398 17.21 29.25 -0.27
CA VAL A 398 18.12 28.41 0.51
C VAL A 398 19.33 29.25 0.88
N GLU A 399 19.67 29.32 2.17
CA GLU A 399 20.88 30.00 2.68
C GLU A 399 21.07 31.45 2.18
N GLY A 400 19.97 32.22 2.07
CA GLY A 400 20.02 33.62 1.60
C GLY A 400 20.09 33.79 0.07
N CYS A 401 19.98 32.71 -0.69
CA CYS A 401 19.97 32.71 -2.15
C CYS A 401 18.65 32.20 -2.73
N LYS A 402 18.18 32.86 -3.79
CA LYS A 402 17.07 32.40 -4.64
C LYS A 402 17.61 31.43 -5.69
N ILE A 403 17.10 30.20 -5.73
CA ILE A 403 17.56 29.14 -6.64
C ILE A 403 16.37 28.62 -7.47
N CYS A 404 16.53 28.51 -8.78
CA CYS A 404 15.62 27.80 -9.68
C CYS A 404 16.18 26.41 -9.95
N ILE A 405 15.45 25.38 -9.55
CA ILE A 405 15.89 23.99 -9.73
C ILE A 405 15.82 23.54 -11.18
N ASP A 406 14.87 24.08 -11.97
CA ASP A 406 14.62 23.58 -13.32
C ASP A 406 15.65 24.05 -14.34
N CYS A 407 16.16 25.28 -14.19
CA CYS A 407 17.16 25.84 -15.11
C CYS A 407 18.51 26.15 -14.44
N GLY A 408 18.64 25.90 -13.13
CA GLY A 408 19.88 26.15 -12.38
C GLY A 408 20.19 27.62 -12.09
N TYR A 409 19.23 28.54 -12.25
CA TYR A 409 19.43 29.95 -11.92
C TYR A 409 19.68 30.11 -10.41
N SER A 410 20.68 30.91 -10.01
CA SER A 410 20.91 31.29 -8.62
C SER A 410 21.16 32.78 -8.50
N GLY A 411 20.44 33.47 -7.60
CA GLY A 411 20.64 34.87 -7.27
C GLY A 411 20.66 35.07 -5.75
N CYS A 412 21.80 35.46 -5.20
CA CYS A 412 21.96 35.74 -3.78
C CYS A 412 21.77 37.23 -3.51
N THR A 413 20.99 37.59 -2.49
CA THR A 413 20.90 38.97 -2.01
C THR A 413 21.99 39.20 -0.98
N SER A 414 23.00 39.99 -1.31
CA SER A 414 23.96 40.52 -0.33
C SER A 414 23.25 41.63 0.45
N GLY A 415 22.74 41.28 1.63
CA GLY A 415 22.15 42.20 2.60
C GLY A 415 22.68 41.88 3.98
#